data_AF-A0AAV5TGC0-F1
#
_entry.id   AF-A0AAV5TGC0-F1
#
_cell.length_a   1.000
_cell.length_b   1.000
_cell.length_c   1.000
_cell.angle_alpha   90.00
_cell.angle_beta   90.00
_cell.angle_gamma   90.00
#
_symmetry.space_group_name_H-M   'P 1'
#
loop_
_entity.id
_entity.type
_entity.pdbx_description
1 polymer ?
#
loop_
_entity_poly.entity_id
_entity_poly.type
_entity_poly.pdbx_seq_one_letter_code
_entity_poly.pdbx_strand_id
1 'polypeptide(L)'
;MDNLLLLVHIDRSHSINSTAFRNDHTILLVVVGFEMAMSVCVVLFHPIFRYVVMKSRVVHRNGRLQLCTAGSVYSIGVLSRFYLFYCQYTGIPDEEIVYIHLAAGVTRDFSKTLAVFILTESFNRATVITNEYLK
;
A
#
# COMPACT_ATOMS: atom_id res chain seq x y z
N MET A 1 15.14 6.34 -23.32
CA MET A 1 13.77 6.79 -22.97
C MET A 1 12.76 5.73 -23.41
N ASP A 2 12.94 5.20 -24.63
CA ASP A 2 12.11 4.16 -25.25
C ASP A 2 11.90 2.90 -24.40
N ASN A 3 12.94 2.42 -23.71
CA ASN A 3 12.82 1.22 -22.85
C ASN A 3 11.91 1.42 -21.63
N LEU A 4 11.86 2.63 -21.05
CA LEU A 4 11.00 2.97 -19.91
C LEU A 4 9.53 3.08 -20.34
N LEU A 5 9.32 3.69 -21.51
CA LEU A 5 8.02 3.78 -22.17
C LEU A 5 7.48 2.40 -22.51
N LEU A 6 8.32 1.54 -23.08
CA LEU A 6 7.99 0.15 -23.37
C LEU A 6 7.61 -0.62 -22.09
N LEU A 7 8.32 -0.40 -20.98
CA LEU A 7 8.03 -1.06 -19.70
C LEU A 7 6.65 -0.64 -19.15
N VAL A 8 6.34 0.65 -19.15
CA VAL A 8 5.02 1.15 -18.72
C VAL A 8 3.91 0.65 -19.64
N HIS A 9 4.15 0.62 -20.95
CA HIS A 9 3.20 0.11 -21.93
C HIS A 9 2.94 -1.39 -21.75
N ILE A 10 3.97 -2.18 -21.48
CA ILE A 10 3.85 -3.61 -21.16
C ILE A 10 3.09 -3.81 -19.85
N ASP A 11 3.39 -3.05 -18.80
CA ASP A 11 2.71 -3.19 -17.50
C ASP A 11 1.22 -2.82 -17.59
N ARG A 12 0.91 -1.73 -18.29
CA ARG A 12 -0.47 -1.29 -18.54
C ARG A 12 -1.22 -2.28 -19.42
N SER A 13 -0.59 -2.78 -20.50
CA SER A 13 -1.21 -3.80 -21.36
C SER A 13 -1.37 -5.14 -20.65
N HIS A 14 -0.46 -5.56 -19.77
CA HIS A 14 -0.60 -6.78 -18.98
C HIS A 14 -1.68 -6.66 -17.89
N SER A 15 -1.86 -5.45 -17.32
CA SER A 15 -2.98 -5.14 -16.43
C SER A 15 -4.33 -5.22 -17.14
N ILE A 16 -4.42 -4.71 -18.37
CA ILE A 16 -5.65 -4.69 -19.18
C ILE A 16 -5.93 -6.05 -19.82
N ASN A 17 -4.88 -6.77 -20.22
CA ASN A 17 -4.96 -8.05 -20.95
C ASN A 17 -4.85 -9.26 -20.02
N SER A 18 -4.90 -9.07 -18.70
CA SER A 18 -5.07 -10.21 -17.79
C SER A 18 -6.36 -10.94 -18.20
N THR A 19 -6.28 -12.25 -18.37
CA THR A 19 -7.38 -13.10 -18.84
C THR A 19 -8.66 -12.96 -18.01
N ALA A 20 -8.55 -12.47 -16.77
CA ALA A 20 -9.67 -12.10 -15.91
C ALA A 20 -10.47 -10.88 -16.41
N PHE A 21 -9.80 -9.90 -17.04
CA PHE A 21 -10.45 -8.71 -17.59
C PHE A 21 -11.35 -9.09 -18.77
N ARG A 22 -10.90 -10.00 -19.65
CA ARG A 22 -11.61 -10.34 -20.89
C ARG A 22 -12.90 -11.15 -20.69
N ASN A 23 -13.01 -11.90 -19.60
CA ASN A 23 -14.16 -12.77 -19.33
C ASN A 23 -15.17 -12.17 -18.33
N ASP A 24 -14.73 -11.37 -17.35
CA ASP A 24 -15.61 -10.84 -16.29
C ASP A 24 -15.21 -9.43 -15.83
N HIS A 25 -15.33 -8.44 -16.73
CA HIS A 25 -15.09 -7.02 -16.41
C HIS A 25 -15.82 -6.57 -15.14
N THR A 26 -17.05 -7.03 -14.93
CA THR A 26 -17.89 -6.64 -13.78
C THR A 26 -17.31 -7.16 -12.47
N ILE A 27 -16.84 -8.41 -12.43
CA ILE A 27 -16.29 -9.02 -11.20
C ILE A 27 -14.99 -8.32 -10.83
N LEU A 28 -14.09 -8.09 -11.79
CA LEU A 28 -12.83 -7.43 -11.53
C LEU A 28 -13.04 -5.98 -11.06
N LEU A 29 -13.99 -5.25 -11.64
CA LEU A 29 -14.33 -3.90 -11.22
C LEU A 29 -14.94 -3.86 -9.81
N VAL A 30 -15.79 -4.83 -9.46
CA VAL A 30 -16.35 -4.95 -8.09
C VAL A 30 -15.26 -5.29 -7.08
N VAL A 31 -14.36 -6.23 -7.38
CA VAL A 31 -13.25 -6.60 -6.49
C VAL A 31 -12.30 -5.43 -6.26
N VAL A 32 -11.90 -4.73 -7.34
CA VAL A 32 -11.03 -3.57 -7.21
C VAL A 32 -11.74 -2.42 -6.50
N GLY A 33 -13.03 -2.19 -6.80
CA GLY A 33 -13.86 -1.21 -6.08
C GLY A 33 -13.93 -1.50 -4.58
N PHE A 34 -14.11 -2.76 -4.21
CA PHE A 34 -14.10 -3.21 -2.81
C PHE A 34 -12.72 -3.03 -2.16
N GLU A 35 -11.63 -3.39 -2.85
CA GLU A 35 -10.27 -3.18 -2.35
C GLU A 35 -9.98 -1.68 -2.11
N MET A 36 -10.42 -0.81 -3.03
CA MET A 36 -10.27 0.63 -2.90
C MET A 36 -11.10 1.18 -1.73
N ALA A 37 -12.36 0.76 -1.59
CA ALA A 37 -13.23 1.17 -0.49
C ALA A 37 -12.63 0.77 0.87
N MET A 38 -12.17 -0.47 1.00
CA MET A 38 -11.48 -0.93 2.22
C MET A 38 -10.21 -0.13 2.48
N SER A 39 -9.45 0.22 1.44
CA SER A 39 -8.25 1.04 1.56
C SER A 39 -8.55 2.46 2.05
N VAL A 40 -9.63 3.09 1.58
CA VAL A 40 -10.11 4.39 2.10
C VAL A 40 -10.45 4.27 3.58
N CYS A 41 -11.21 3.25 3.97
CA CYS A 41 -11.56 3.02 5.37
C CYS A 41 -10.31 2.95 6.25
N VAL A 42 -9.29 2.18 5.85
CA VAL A 42 -8.03 2.07 6.60
C VAL A 42 -7.34 3.43 6.76
N VAL A 43 -7.28 4.25 5.71
CA VAL A 43 -6.66 5.59 5.77
C VAL A 43 -7.47 6.53 6.68
N LEU A 44 -8.80 6.46 6.67
CA LEU A 44 -9.66 7.24 7.54
C LEU A 44 -9.57 6.82 9.02
N PHE A 45 -9.40 5.52 9.28
CA PHE A 45 -9.20 5.00 10.65
C PHE A 45 -7.78 5.23 11.18
N HIS A 46 -6.80 5.46 10.31
CA HIS A 46 -5.40 5.69 10.68
C HIS A 46 -5.16 6.79 11.74
N PRO A 47 -5.71 8.02 11.64
CA PRO A 47 -5.53 9.04 12.66
C PRO A 47 -6.04 8.59 14.04
N ILE A 48 -7.17 7.88 14.07
CA ILE A 48 -7.75 7.32 15.30
C ILE A 48 -6.82 6.25 15.86
N PHE A 49 -6.34 5.34 15.02
CA PHE A 49 -5.37 4.31 15.40
C PHE A 49 -4.11 4.92 16.01
N ARG A 50 -3.50 5.92 15.37
CA ARG A 50 -2.31 6.60 15.92
C ARG A 50 -2.60 7.25 17.27
N TYR A 51 -3.74 7.93 17.39
CA TYR A 51 -4.12 8.56 18.65
C TYR A 51 -4.21 7.52 19.79
N VAL A 52 -4.86 6.38 19.52
CA VAL A 52 -4.97 5.28 20.49
C VAL A 52 -3.61 4.67 20.82
N VAL A 53 -2.76 4.39 19.82
CA VAL A 53 -1.42 3.83 20.01
C VAL A 53 -0.54 4.77 20.83
N MET A 54 -0.56 6.07 20.55
CA MET A 54 0.24 7.05 21.29
C MET A 54 -0.24 7.24 22.72
N LYS A 55 -1.55 7.16 22.96
CA LYS A 55 -2.15 7.25 24.30
C LYS A 55 -1.99 5.96 25.11
N SER A 56 -1.88 4.82 24.43
CA SER A 56 -1.64 3.53 25.07
C SER A 56 -0.32 3.54 25.83
N ARG A 57 -0.36 3.06 27.08
CA ARG A 57 0.83 2.79 27.91
C ARG A 57 1.25 1.33 27.86
N VAL A 58 0.54 0.50 27.09
CA VAL A 58 0.77 -0.94 26.97
C VAL A 58 2.04 -1.22 26.15
N VAL A 59 2.34 -0.37 25.17
CA VAL A 59 3.47 -0.56 24.25
C VAL A 59 4.60 0.43 24.58
N HIS A 60 5.84 -0.05 24.57
CA HIS A 60 7.03 0.78 24.76
C HIS A 60 7.05 1.97 23.77
N ARG A 61 7.62 3.10 24.17
CA ARG A 61 7.70 4.33 23.34
C ARG A 61 8.26 4.06 21.94
N ASN A 62 9.29 3.21 21.83
CA ASN A 62 9.88 2.85 20.54
C ASN A 62 8.93 2.04 19.66
N GLY A 63 8.19 1.08 20.24
CA GLY A 63 7.19 0.30 19.50
C GLY A 63 6.00 1.14 19.02
N ARG A 64 5.57 2.13 19.83
CA ARG A 64 4.52 3.08 19.43
C ARG A 64 4.92 3.89 18.20
N LEU A 65 6.15 4.41 18.18
CA LEU A 65 6.70 5.13 17.03
C LEU A 65 6.82 4.23 15.80
N GLN A 66 7.30 2.99 15.94
CA GLN A 66 7.38 2.02 14.84
C GLN A 66 6.01 1.72 14.23
N LEU A 67 4.99 1.46 15.05
CA LEU A 67 3.62 1.22 14.58
C LEU A 67 3.02 2.44 13.87
N CYS A 68 3.26 3.65 14.39
CA CYS A 68 2.79 4.87 13.75
C CYS A 68 3.47 5.12 12.40
N THR A 69 4.79 4.89 12.32
CA THR A 69 5.57 4.98 11.08
C THR A 69 5.10 3.94 10.05
N ALA A 70 4.90 2.69 10.47
CA ALA A 70 4.40 1.63 9.60
C ALA A 70 3.04 2.01 8.97
N GLY A 71 2.08 2.47 9.77
CA GLY A 71 0.80 2.89 9.24
C GLY A 71 0.90 4.14 8.36
N SER A 72 1.85 5.05 8.66
CA SER A 72 2.17 6.22 7.83
C SER A 72 2.61 5.81 6.43
N VAL A 73 3.58 4.90 6.37
CA VAL A 73 4.13 4.37 5.12
C VAL A 73 3.06 3.60 4.36
N TYR A 74 2.27 2.77 5.05
CA TYR A 74 1.16 2.04 4.44
C TYR A 74 0.14 3.00 3.78
N SER A 75 -0.21 4.09 4.47
CA SER A 75 -1.14 5.10 3.94
C SER A 75 -0.61 5.76 2.66
N ILE A 76 0.70 6.05 2.59
CA ILE A 76 1.34 6.56 1.37
C ILE A 76 1.22 5.54 0.23
N GLY A 77 1.49 4.26 0.51
CA GLY A 77 1.32 3.19 -0.48
C GLY A 77 -0.11 3.04 -0.99
N VAL A 78 -1.12 3.26 -0.13
CA VAL A 78 -2.53 3.31 -0.52
C VAL A 78 -2.81 4.49 -1.44
N LEU A 79 -2.30 5.69 -1.14
CA LEU A 79 -2.46 6.86 -2.02
C LEU A 79 -1.81 6.63 -3.38
N SER A 80 -0.63 6.01 -3.43
CA SER A 80 0.01 5.63 -4.70
C SER A 80 -0.84 4.67 -5.53
N ARG A 81 -1.63 3.77 -4.89
CA ARG A 81 -2.59 2.90 -5.61
C ARG A 81 -3.74 3.69 -6.23
N PHE A 82 -4.29 4.67 -5.53
CA PHE A 82 -5.32 5.55 -6.10
C PHE A 82 -4.78 6.30 -7.32
N TYR A 83 -3.54 6.78 -7.26
CA TYR A 83 -2.90 7.44 -8.39
C TYR A 83 -2.72 6.50 -9.60
N LEU A 84 -2.20 5.28 -9.38
CA LEU A 84 -2.04 4.31 -10.45
C LEU A 84 -3.38 3.95 -11.11
N PHE A 85 -4.43 3.75 -10.30
CA PHE A 85 -5.77 3.47 -10.79
C PHE A 85 -6.36 4.65 -11.57
N TYR A 86 -6.18 5.88 -11.07
CA TYR A 86 -6.56 7.09 -11.79
C TYR A 86 -5.88 7.15 -13.16
N CYS A 87 -4.55 6.98 -13.23
CA CYS A 87 -3.81 6.96 -14.50
C CYS A 87 -4.34 5.90 -15.47
N GLN A 88 -4.73 4.72 -14.97
CA GLN A 88 -5.28 3.64 -15.79
C GLN A 88 -6.63 4.04 -16.41
N TYR A 89 -7.53 4.68 -15.65
CA TYR A 89 -8.89 5.02 -16.08
C TYR A 89 -8.99 6.30 -16.90
N THR A 90 -8.16 7.31 -16.62
CA THR A 90 -8.24 8.63 -17.29
C THR A 90 -7.72 8.57 -18.73
N GLY A 91 -7.05 7.48 -19.13
CA GLY A 91 -6.59 7.29 -20.52
C GLY A 91 -5.46 8.23 -20.95
N ILE A 92 -4.80 8.90 -19.99
CA ILE A 92 -3.68 9.81 -20.26
C ILE A 92 -2.57 9.05 -21.00
N PRO A 93 -1.98 9.62 -22.06
CA PRO A 93 -0.93 8.97 -22.84
C PRO A 93 0.26 8.61 -21.95
N ASP A 94 0.82 7.42 -22.15
CA ASP A 94 1.87 6.87 -21.30
C ASP A 94 3.09 7.81 -21.22
N GLU A 95 3.42 8.50 -22.32
CA GLU A 95 4.56 9.44 -22.43
C GLU A 95 4.52 10.56 -21.37
N GLU A 96 3.33 11.03 -20.99
CA GLU A 96 3.16 12.11 -20.02
C GLU A 96 3.26 11.64 -18.57
N ILE A 97 2.98 10.35 -18.32
CA ILE A 97 2.84 9.80 -16.97
C ILE A 97 3.93 8.81 -16.59
N VAL A 98 4.79 8.37 -17.51
CA VAL A 98 5.79 7.30 -17.29
C VAL A 98 6.57 7.47 -15.98
N TYR A 99 7.13 8.66 -15.73
CA TYR A 99 7.95 8.90 -14.54
C TYR A 99 7.15 8.83 -13.24
N ILE A 100 5.97 9.45 -13.22
CA ILE A 100 5.14 9.50 -12.02
C ILE A 100 4.47 8.15 -11.77
N HIS A 101 4.08 7.45 -12.84
CA HIS A 101 3.51 6.10 -12.78
C HIS A 101 4.52 5.10 -12.24
N LEU A 102 5.75 5.10 -12.76
CA LEU A 102 6.83 4.25 -12.25
C LEU A 102 7.14 4.57 -10.78
N ALA A 103 7.27 5.85 -10.43
CA ALA A 103 7.52 6.27 -9.06
C ALA A 103 6.39 5.83 -8.11
N ALA A 104 5.13 5.95 -8.53
CA ALA A 104 3.98 5.49 -7.76
C ALA A 104 3.96 3.95 -7.60
N GLY A 105 4.32 3.21 -8.65
CA GLY A 105 4.49 1.75 -8.62
C GLY A 105 5.55 1.30 -7.61
N VAL A 106 6.75 1.88 -7.71
CA VAL A 106 7.85 1.61 -6.77
C VAL A 106 7.45 2.00 -5.35
N THR A 107 6.83 3.16 -5.16
CA THR A 107 6.38 3.62 -3.84
C THR A 107 5.36 2.66 -3.24
N ARG A 108 4.39 2.19 -4.02
CA ARG A 108 3.40 1.20 -3.57
C ARG A 108 4.07 -0.07 -3.05
N ASP A 109 4.98 -0.64 -3.83
CA ASP A 109 5.58 -1.94 -3.50
C ASP A 109 6.60 -1.82 -2.36
N PHE A 110 7.35 -0.72 -2.34
CA PHE A 110 8.20 -0.36 -1.21
C PHE A 110 7.38 -0.16 0.08
N SER A 111 6.28 0.60 0.02
CA SER A 111 5.43 0.85 1.18
C SER A 111 4.82 -0.42 1.76
N LYS A 112 4.36 -1.35 0.91
CA LYS A 112 3.86 -2.66 1.36
C LYS A 112 4.95 -3.47 2.05
N THR A 113 6.10 -3.59 1.40
CA THR A 113 7.23 -4.40 1.90
C THR A 113 7.72 -3.85 3.24
N LEU A 114 7.87 -2.52 3.33
CA LEU A 114 8.32 -1.87 4.55
C LEU A 114 7.29 -1.97 5.68
N ALA A 115 5.99 -1.85 5.38
CA ALA A 115 4.94 -2.03 6.38
C ALA A 115 4.94 -3.45 6.95
N VAL A 116 5.05 -4.48 6.10
CA VAL A 116 5.14 -5.88 6.54
C VAL A 116 6.40 -6.10 7.36
N PHE A 117 7.55 -5.59 6.92
CA PHE A 117 8.81 -5.72 7.65
C PHE A 117 8.74 -5.08 9.05
N ILE A 118 8.24 -3.84 9.15
CA ILE A 118 8.12 -3.15 10.45
C ILE A 118 7.14 -3.88 11.36
N LEU A 119 6.02 -4.38 10.83
CA LEU A 119 5.06 -5.16 11.62
C LEU A 119 5.70 -6.44 12.15
N THR A 120 6.37 -7.22 11.31
CA THR A 120 7.07 -8.46 11.70
C THR A 120 8.10 -8.20 12.79
N GLU A 121 8.94 -7.18 12.62
CA GLU A 121 9.95 -6.81 13.61
C GLU A 121 9.31 -6.34 14.93
N SER A 122 8.21 -5.58 14.85
CA SER A 122 7.46 -5.13 16.02
C SER A 122 6.86 -6.31 16.80
N PHE A 123 6.29 -7.30 16.09
CA PHE A 123 5.74 -8.52 16.70
C PHE A 123 6.85 -9.39 17.32
N ASN A 124 7.97 -9.59 16.62
CA ASN A 124 9.09 -10.37 17.14
C ASN A 124 9.62 -9.76 18.45
N ARG A 125 9.81 -8.44 18.50
CA ARG A 125 10.23 -7.75 19.74
C ARG A 125 9.20 -7.86 20.85
N ALA A 126 7.91 -7.73 20.55
CA ALA A 126 6.86 -7.89 21.54
C ALA A 126 6.90 -9.30 22.16
N THR A 127 7.02 -10.34 21.34
CA THR A 127 7.09 -11.75 21.78
C THR A 127 8.31 -12.01 22.67
N VAL A 128 9.49 -11.49 22.30
CA VAL A 128 10.71 -11.62 23.12
C VAL A 128 10.51 -10.99 24.50
N ILE A 129 9.98 -9.76 24.55
CA ILE A 129 9.69 -9.08 25.82
C ILE A 129 8.69 -9.89 26.65
N THR A 130 7.58 -10.34 26.06
CA THR A 130 6.56 -11.12 26.78
C THR A 130 7.15 -12.42 27.36
N ASN A 131 8.03 -13.10 26.63
CA ASN A 131 8.71 -14.30 27.12
C ASN A 131 9.71 -14.03 28.25
N GLU A 132 10.35 -12.85 28.29
CA GLU A 132 11.22 -12.45 29.41
C GLU A 132 10.43 -12.11 30.67
N TYR A 133 9.26 -11.49 30.56
CA TYR A 133 8.41 -11.14 31.72
C TYR A 133 7.62 -12.32 32.29
N LEU A 134 7.42 -13.40 31.52
CA LEU A 134 6.71 -14.61 31.95
C LEU A 134 7.63 -15.68 32.56
N LYS A 135 8.95 -15.45 32.58
CA LYS A 135 9.93 -16.28 33.31
C LYS A 135 10.09 -15.79 34.73
#